data_AF-U5YNB0-F1
#
_entry.id   AF-U5YNB0-F1
#
_cell.length_a   1.000
_cell.length_b   1.000
_cell.length_c   1.000
_cell.angle_alpha   90.00
_cell.angle_beta   90.00
_cell.angle_gamma   90.00
#
_symmetry.space_group_name_H-M   'P 1'
#
loop_
_entity.id
_entity.type
_entity.pdbx_description
1 polymer ?
#
loop_
_entity_poly.entity_id
_entity_poly.type
_entity_poly.pdbx_seq_one_letter_code
_entity_poly.pdbx_strand_id
1 'polypeptide(L)' 'MIVNLDVTLRDGGYRNNFDFPLEYALHHARESVAAGMEWVEIGYRNGSFKPKPGIGRTGAGEDDYIRALAEVVPPTASA' A
#
# COMPACT_ATOMS: atom_id res chain seq x y z
N MET A 1 14.65 15.43 12.82
CA MET A 1 13.28 14.90 12.69
C MET A 1 13.40 13.58 11.94
N ILE A 2 12.81 12.51 12.47
CA ILE A 2 12.78 11.20 11.82
C ILE A 2 11.45 11.14 11.04
N VAL A 3 11.47 10.56 9.84
CA VAL A 3 10.29 10.30 9.02
C VAL A 3 10.14 8.79 8.93
N ASN A 4 8.98 8.26 9.31
CA ASN A 4 8.70 6.83 9.24
C ASN A 4 8.01 6.48 7.93
N LEU A 5 8.41 5.34 7.37
CA LEU A 5 7.81 4.74 6.20
C LEU A 5 7.37 3.33 6.57
N ASP A 6 6.06 3.11 6.65
CA ASP A 6 5.48 1.79 6.80
C ASP A 6 5.50 1.07 5.45
N VAL A 7 6.27 -0.02 5.35
CA VAL A 7 6.42 -0.83 4.14
C VAL A 7 5.66 -2.16 4.20
N THR A 8 4.72 -2.32 5.14
CA THR A 8 4.02 -3.60 5.38
C THR A 8 3.29 -4.11 4.13
N LEU A 9 2.57 -3.24 3.42
CA LEU A 9 1.78 -3.66 2.26
C LEU A 9 2.63 -3.91 1.00
N ARG A 10 3.84 -3.35 0.94
CA ARG A 10 4.82 -3.61 -0.14
C ARG A 10 5.83 -4.68 0.26
N ASP A 11 6.79 -4.38 1.13
CA ASP A 11 7.85 -5.33 1.51
C ASP A 11 7.33 -6.49 2.36
N GLY A 12 6.31 -6.26 3.19
CA GLY A 12 5.64 -7.36 3.88
C GLY A 12 4.99 -8.36 2.89
N GLY A 13 4.72 -7.94 1.66
CA GLY A 13 4.19 -8.78 0.58
C GLY A 13 5.08 -9.97 0.23
N TYR A 14 6.40 -9.90 0.48
CA TYR A 14 7.28 -11.06 0.32
C TYR A 14 6.90 -12.24 1.25
N ARG A 15 6.13 -12.02 2.32
CA ARG A 15 5.68 -13.06 3.25
C ARG A 15 4.40 -13.79 2.79
N ASN A 16 3.60 -13.18 1.92
CA ASN A 16 2.30 -13.71 1.51
C ASN A 16 2.06 -13.61 -0.01
N ASN A 17 3.13 -13.53 -0.81
CA ASN A 17 3.04 -13.34 -2.26
C ASN A 17 2.23 -12.08 -2.67
N PHE A 18 2.31 -11.02 -1.85
CA PHE A 18 1.61 -9.74 -2.03
C PHE A 18 0.08 -9.85 -2.01
N ASP A 19 -0.43 -10.96 -1.47
CA ASP A 19 -1.85 -11.29 -1.46
C ASP A 19 -2.51 -10.88 -0.14
N PHE A 20 -2.38 -9.60 0.20
CA PHE A 20 -3.18 -9.03 1.28
C PHE A 20 -4.64 -8.86 0.81
N PRO A 21 -5.63 -9.35 1.57
CA PRO A 21 -7.03 -9.03 1.31
C PRO A 21 -7.24 -7.52 1.25
N LEU A 22 -8.16 -7.07 0.39
CA LEU A 22 -8.42 -5.64 0.21
C LEU A 22 -8.83 -5.00 1.54
N GLU A 23 -9.73 -5.63 2.31
CA GLU A 23 -10.15 -5.11 3.60
C GLU A 23 -8.99 -4.96 4.59
N TYR A 24 -8.02 -5.88 4.55
CA TYR A 24 -6.82 -5.80 5.39
C TYR A 24 -5.97 -4.61 4.98
N ALA A 25 -5.70 -4.42 3.68
CA ALA A 25 -4.87 -3.33 3.21
C ALA A 25 -5.49 -1.95 3.53
N LEU A 26 -6.81 -1.81 3.35
CA LEU A 26 -7.53 -0.58 3.68
C LEU A 26 -7.52 -0.29 5.18
N HIS A 27 -7.79 -1.31 6.01
CA HIS A 27 -7.75 -1.17 7.45
C HIS A 27 -6.34 -0.80 7.94
N HIS A 28 -5.32 -1.55 7.49
CA HIS A 28 -3.92 -1.32 7.84
C HIS A 28 -3.47 0.10 7.50
N ALA A 29 -3.73 0.56 6.27
CA ALA A 29 -3.35 1.92 5.86
C ALA A 29 -4.03 3.00 6.73
N ARG A 30 -5.32 2.84 7.02
CA ARG A 30 -6.06 3.77 7.89
C ARG A 30 -5.48 3.82 9.30
N GLU A 31 -5.22 2.66 9.90
CA GLU A 31 -4.68 2.60 11.26
C GLU A 31 -3.22 3.08 11.32
N SER A 32 -2.39 2.81 10.30
CA SER A 32 -1.01 3.32 10.23
C SER A 32 -0.98 4.85 10.21
N VAL A 33 -1.84 5.49 9.42
CA VAL A 33 -1.95 6.96 9.42
C VAL A 33 -2.50 7.47 10.75
N ALA A 34 -3.52 6.83 11.33
CA ALA A 34 -4.05 7.19 12.64
C ALA A 34 -3.02 7.06 13.77
N ALA A 35 -2.07 6.12 13.65
CA ALA A 35 -0.94 5.92 14.56
C ALA A 35 0.20 6.95 14.37
N GLY A 36 0.09 7.84 13.38
CA GLY A 36 1.06 8.90 13.13
C GLY A 36 2.20 8.52 12.17
N MET A 37 2.06 7.45 11.39
CA MET A 37 3.02 7.15 10.32
C MET A 37 2.94 8.21 9.22
N GLU A 38 4.07 8.79 8.85
CA GLU A 38 4.12 9.83 7.83
C GLU A 38 3.86 9.29 6.42
N TRP A 39 4.31 8.06 6.15
CA TRP A 39 4.13 7.41 4.85
C TRP A 39 3.75 5.94 5.02
N VAL A 40 2.86 5.48 4.14
CA VAL A 40 2.50 4.07 3.97
C VAL A 40 2.77 3.68 2.52
N GLU A 41 3.69 2.76 2.29
CA GLU A 41 3.97 2.20 0.96
C GLU A 41 2.97 1.09 0.65
N ILE A 42 2.17 1.30 -0.40
CA ILE A 42 0.98 0.49 -0.66
C ILE A 42 1.19 -0.62 -1.71
N GLY A 43 2.23 -0.54 -2.54
CA GLY A 43 2.47 -1.53 -3.60
C GLY A 43 3.44 -1.07 -4.68
N TYR A 44 3.65 -1.89 -5.71
CA TYR A 44 4.50 -1.53 -6.85
C TYR A 44 3.75 -0.66 -7.86
N ARG A 45 4.41 0.38 -8.38
CA ARG A 45 3.92 1.18 -9.51
C ARG A 45 5.12 1.70 -10.33
N ASN A 46 5.03 1.64 -11.66
CA ASN A 46 6.00 2.23 -12.58
C ASN A 46 7.48 1.86 -12.29
N GLY A 47 7.79 0.58 -12.05
CA GLY A 47 9.12 0.12 -11.67
C GLY A 47 9.66 -1.06 -12.49
N SER A 48 10.86 -1.53 -12.12
CA SER A 48 11.52 -2.72 -12.70
C SER A 48 10.85 -4.05 -12.34
N PHE A 49 9.86 -4.01 -11.44
CA PHE A 49 9.10 -5.17 -11.05
C PHE A 49 8.23 -5.63 -12.21
N LYS A 50 8.62 -6.75 -12.85
CA LYS A 50 7.80 -7.41 -13.86
C LYS A 50 6.70 -8.17 -13.14
N PRO A 51 5.41 -7.84 -13.34
CA PRO A 51 4.32 -8.61 -12.77
C PRO A 51 4.50 -10.08 -13.11
N LYS A 52 4.54 -10.93 -12.08
CA LYS A 52 4.55 -12.38 -12.26
C LYS A 52 3.10 -12.87 -12.29
N PRO A 53 2.74 -13.84 -13.14
CA PRO A 53 1.43 -14.47 -13.06
C PRO A 53 1.14 -14.95 -11.63
N GLY A 54 -0.02 -14.60 -11.09
CA GLY A 54 -0.44 -14.99 -9.75
C GLY A 54 0.16 -14.18 -8.60
N ILE A 55 0.75 -13.01 -8.86
CA ILE A 55 1.07 -12.06 -7.78
C ILE A 55 -0.20 -11.46 -7.19
N GLY A 56 -0.21 -11.29 -5.86
CA GLY A 56 -1.34 -10.66 -5.18
C GLY A 56 -1.48 -9.16 -5.46
N ARG A 57 -2.62 -8.61 -5.05
CA ARG A 57 -3.10 -7.26 -5.37
C ARG A 57 -2.08 -6.15 -5.09
N THR A 58 -1.40 -6.19 -3.94
CA THR A 58 -0.46 -5.11 -3.57
C THR A 58 0.81 -5.16 -4.43
N GLY A 59 1.12 -6.32 -5.01
CA GLY A 59 2.22 -6.50 -5.94
C GLY A 59 1.86 -6.10 -7.38
N ALA A 60 0.59 -6.26 -7.76
CA ALA A 60 0.08 -5.82 -9.06
C ALA A 60 -0.09 -4.29 -9.14
N GLY A 61 -0.49 -3.65 -8.03
CA GLY A 61 -0.62 -2.19 -7.97
C GLY A 61 -1.67 -1.64 -8.93
N GLU A 62 -2.79 -2.35 -9.05
CA GLU A 62 -3.90 -2.00 -9.94
C GLU A 62 -4.57 -0.68 -9.54
N ASP A 63 -5.15 0.01 -10.52
CA ASP A 63 -5.73 1.35 -10.33
C ASP A 63 -6.93 1.33 -9.37
N ASP A 64 -7.68 0.23 -9.30
CA ASP A 64 -8.81 0.06 -8.38
C ASP A 64 -8.35 0.00 -6.92
N TYR A 65 -7.26 -0.71 -6.66
CA TYR A 65 -6.63 -0.82 -5.35
C TYR A 65 -6.10 0.54 -4.87
N ILE A 66 -5.41 1.27 -5.75
CA ILE A 66 -4.92 2.62 -5.45
C ILE A 66 -6.09 3.56 -5.14
N ARG A 67 -7.17 3.49 -5.94
CA ARG A 67 -8.37 4.30 -5.72
C ARG A 67 -9.03 3.99 -4.37
N ALA A 68 -9.21 2.71 -4.05
CA ALA A 68 -9.81 2.29 -2.78
C ALA A 68 -9.00 2.79 -1.57
N LEU A 69 -7.67 2.77 -1.65
CA LEU A 69 -6.80 3.33 -0.61
C LEU A 69 -6.95 4.84 -0.48
N ALA A 70 -7.03 5.57 -1.61
CA ALA A 70 -7.23 7.02 -1.61
C ALA A 70 -8.60 7.44 -1.05
N GLU A 71 -9.60 6.56 -1.04
CA GLU A 71 -10.90 6.82 -0.42
C GLU A 71 -10.84 6.77 1.11
N VAL A 72 -10.01 5.89 1.69
CA VAL A 72 -9.87 5.72 3.15
C VAL A 72 -8.74 6.55 3.75
N VAL A 73 -7.71 6.84 2.96
CA VAL A 73 -6.61 7.74 3.29
C VAL A 73 -6.51 8.77 2.16
N PRO A 74 -7.31 9.84 2.22
CA PRO A 74 -7.31 10.88 1.19
C PRO A 74 -5.92 11.52 1.09
N PRO A 75 -5.42 11.79 -0.12
CA PRO A 75 -4.24 12.60 -0.28
C PRO A 75 -4.52 13.96 0.35
N THR A 76 -3.64 14.41 1.24
CA THR A 76 -3.69 15.79 1.72
C THR A 76 -3.56 16.70 0.50
N ALA A 77 -4.55 17.56 0.27
CA ALA A 77 -4.47 18.56 -0.78
C ALA A 77 -3.14 19.31 -0.60
N SER A 78 -2.24 19.17 -1.56
CA SER A 78 -1.01 19.92 -1.58
C SER A 78 -1.37 21.41 -1.60
N ALA A 79 -0.99 22.12 -0.54
CA ALA A 79 -1.00 23.58 -0.52
C ALA A 79 -0.02 24.14 -1.56
#